data_AF-A0A3E1RBX1-F1
#
_entry.id   AF-A0A3E1RBX1-F1
#
_cell.length_a   1.000
_cell.length_b   1.000
_cell.length_c   1.000
_cell.angle_alpha   90.00
_cell.angle_beta   90.00
_cell.angle_gamma   90.00
#
_symmetry.space_group_name_H-M   'P 1'
#
loop_
_entity.id
_entity.type
_entity.pdbx_description
1 polymer ?
#
loop_
_entity_poly.entity_id
_entity_poly.type
_entity_poly.pdbx_seq_one_letter_code
_entity_poly.pdbx_strand_id
1 'polypeptide(L)'
;MRTNIEIDDKLMEAAMAAGNFKTKREAVEEGLRMIKRRKAYDALLAARGTLHWDDSDEGWAQWRAQQALMVSEAEPAPYLPAVPAPLVKTKPERKATQAPPKPAPPKRGRAK
;
A
#
# COMPACT_ATOMS: atom_id res chain seq x y z
N MET A 1 -0.74 31.42 -16.08
CA MET A 1 -0.30 32.49 -17.01
C MET A 1 -0.93 32.22 -18.36
N ARG A 2 -1.42 33.24 -19.07
CA ARG A 2 -1.96 33.06 -20.42
C ARG A 2 -0.80 33.12 -21.42
N THR A 3 -0.66 32.08 -22.22
CA THR A 3 0.40 31.96 -23.23
C THR A 3 -0.22 31.47 -24.52
N ASN A 4 0.22 32.03 -25.64
CA ASN A 4 -0.14 31.55 -26.97
C ASN A 4 0.96 30.59 -27.44
N ILE A 5 0.57 29.35 -27.76
CA ILE A 5 1.48 28.29 -28.22
C ILE A 5 0.81 27.53 -29.36
N GLU A 6 1.60 27.09 -30.34
CA GLU A 6 1.15 26.21 -31.41
C GLU A 6 1.21 24.75 -30.94
N ILE A 7 0.11 24.01 -31.10
CA ILE A 7 -0.03 22.60 -30.69
C ILE A 7 -0.68 21.84 -31.86
N ASP A 8 -0.23 20.63 -32.13
CA ASP A 8 -0.87 19.73 -33.10
C ASP A 8 -2.32 19.43 -32.69
N ASP A 9 -3.27 19.66 -33.60
CA ASP A 9 -4.70 19.45 -33.36
C ASP A 9 -5.04 17.98 -33.04
N LYS A 10 -4.38 17.03 -33.71
CA LYS A 10 -4.59 15.59 -33.45
C LYS A 10 -4.16 15.22 -32.04
N LEU A 11 -3.09 15.83 -31.55
CA LEU A 11 -2.60 15.61 -30.19
C LEU A 11 -3.58 16.19 -29.16
N MET A 12 -4.12 17.37 -29.41
CA MET A 12 -5.13 17.97 -28.53
C MET A 12 -6.43 17.16 -28.51
N GLU A 13 -6.89 16.67 -29.65
CA GLU A 13 -8.06 15.78 -29.75
C GLU A 13 -7.85 14.49 -28.97
N ALA A 14 -6.69 13.84 -29.14
CA ALA A 14 -6.35 12.63 -28.40
C ALA A 14 -6.31 12.88 -26.87
N ALA A 15 -5.75 14.01 -26.44
CA ALA A 15 -5.70 14.38 -25.02
C ALA A 15 -7.11 14.65 -24.45
N MET A 16 -7.96 15.36 -25.19
CA MET A 16 -9.34 15.61 -24.80
C MET A 16 -10.18 14.32 -24.73
N ALA A 17 -9.99 13.41 -25.70
CA ALA A 17 -10.67 12.12 -25.72
C ALA A 17 -10.22 11.20 -24.58
N ALA A 18 -8.92 11.19 -24.26
CA ALA A 18 -8.36 10.35 -23.20
C ALA A 18 -8.74 10.82 -21.78
N GLY A 19 -8.85 12.13 -21.57
CA GLY A 19 -9.13 12.71 -20.25
C GLY A 19 -10.56 13.22 -20.04
N ASN A 20 -11.45 13.06 -21.03
CA ASN A 20 -12.83 13.58 -21.00
C ASN A 20 -12.92 15.07 -20.60
N PHE A 21 -11.97 15.89 -21.04
CA PHE A 21 -11.90 17.31 -20.68
C PHE A 21 -12.92 18.15 -21.46
N LYS A 22 -13.46 19.19 -20.81
CA LYS A 22 -14.44 20.09 -21.45
C LYS A 22 -13.78 21.22 -22.23
N THR A 23 -12.55 21.58 -21.86
CA THR A 23 -11.84 22.71 -22.47
C THR A 23 -10.39 22.35 -22.79
N LYS A 24 -9.83 22.98 -23.84
CA LYS A 24 -8.41 22.83 -24.20
C LYS A 24 -7.48 23.25 -23.06
N ARG A 25 -7.86 24.26 -22.26
CA ARG A 25 -7.06 24.71 -21.10
C ARG A 25 -6.94 23.61 -20.04
N GLU A 26 -8.05 22.97 -19.70
CA GLU A 26 -8.10 21.91 -18.70
C GLU A 26 -7.24 20.71 -19.11
N ALA A 27 -7.32 20.31 -20.39
CA ALA A 27 -6.47 19.24 -20.93
C ALA A 27 -4.97 19.56 -20.79
N VAL A 28 -4.57 20.79 -21.07
CA VAL A 28 -3.17 21.24 -20.94
C VAL A 28 -2.73 21.30 -19.46
N GLU A 29 -3.58 21.81 -18.56
CA GLU A 29 -3.28 21.89 -17.13
C GLU A 29 -3.11 20.49 -16.51
N GLU A 30 -4.02 19.56 -16.80
CA GLU A 30 -3.92 18.20 -16.28
C GLU A 30 -2.77 17.41 -16.95
N GLY A 31 -2.48 17.64 -18.23
CA GLY A 31 -1.28 17.10 -18.88
C GLY A 31 0.01 17.54 -18.18
N LEU A 32 0.15 18.82 -17.86
CA LEU A 32 1.31 19.34 -17.12
C LEU A 32 1.38 18.78 -15.69
N ARG A 33 0.22 18.64 -15.03
CA ARG A 33 0.12 18.04 -13.70
C ARG A 33 0.56 16.57 -13.70
N MET A 34 0.19 15.83 -14.73
CA MET A 34 0.60 14.44 -14.93
C MET A 34 2.12 14.33 -15.11
N ILE A 35 2.74 15.20 -15.91
CA ILE A 35 4.20 15.22 -16.08
C ILE A 35 4.93 15.48 -14.76
N LYS A 36 4.43 16.44 -13.96
CA LYS A 36 4.98 16.70 -12.62
C LYS A 36 4.92 15.47 -11.72
N ARG A 37 3.77 14.78 -11.71
CA ARG A 37 3.59 13.53 -10.94
C ARG A 37 4.54 12.44 -11.43
N ARG A 38 4.68 12.26 -12.75
CA ARG A 38 5.55 11.23 -13.33
C ARG A 38 7.00 11.38 -12.90
N LYS A 39 7.54 12.60 -12.91
CA LYS A 39 8.90 12.88 -12.42
C LYS A 39 9.12 12.48 -10.95
N ALA A 40 8.10 12.58 -10.11
CA ALA A 40 8.21 12.11 -8.72
C ALA A 40 8.37 10.58 -8.64
N TYR A 41 7.74 9.85 -9.55
CA TYR A 41 7.82 8.39 -9.61
C TYR A 41 9.09 7.89 -10.31
N ASP A 42 9.72 8.69 -11.18
CA ASP A 42 10.94 8.29 -11.88
C ASP A 42 12.09 7.96 -10.89
N ALA A 43 12.19 8.67 -9.77
CA ALA A 43 13.17 8.39 -8.72
C ALA A 43 12.90 7.05 -8.02
N LEU A 44 11.63 6.73 -7.73
CA LEU A 44 11.25 5.42 -7.17
C LEU A 44 11.51 4.30 -8.18
N LEU A 45 11.24 4.55 -9.46
CA LEU A 45 11.47 3.58 -10.52
C LEU A 45 12.97 3.35 -10.74
N ALA A 46 13.82 4.36 -10.54
CA ALA A 46 15.28 4.20 -10.55
C ALA A 46 15.80 3.39 -9.35
N ALA A 47 15.14 3.49 -8.19
CA ALA A 47 15.44 2.69 -7.01
C ALA A 47 14.93 1.23 -7.10
N ARG A 48 14.19 0.89 -8.16
CA ARG A 48 13.73 -0.47 -8.44
C ARG A 48 14.94 -1.40 -8.61
N GLY A 49 15.04 -2.41 -7.76
CA GLY A 49 16.05 -3.47 -7.85
C GLY A 49 17.37 -3.16 -7.16
N THR A 50 17.59 -1.91 -6.72
CA THR A 50 18.70 -1.56 -5.82
C THR A 50 18.28 -1.55 -4.35
N LEU A 51 16.98 -1.47 -4.09
CA LEU A 51 16.44 -1.48 -2.74
C LEU A 51 16.52 -2.89 -2.13
N HIS A 52 17.29 -3.01 -1.04
CA HIS A 52 17.31 -4.20 -0.21
C HIS A 52 16.14 -4.14 0.77
N TRP A 53 15.25 -5.12 0.68
CA TRP A 53 14.15 -5.29 1.62
C TRP A 53 14.63 -6.21 2.74
N ASP A 54 14.56 -5.71 3.97
CA ASP A 54 14.78 -6.53 5.16
C ASP A 54 13.44 -7.05 5.67
N ASP A 55 13.28 -8.37 5.68
CA ASP A 55 12.08 -9.07 6.17
C ASP A 55 12.17 -9.40 7.67
N SER A 56 13.22 -8.98 8.36
CA SER A 56 13.39 -9.18 9.81
C SER A 56 12.45 -8.30 10.63
N ASP A 57 11.94 -8.82 11.76
CA ASP A 57 11.10 -8.05 12.71
C ASP A 57 11.93 -7.08 13.58
N GLU A 58 13.25 -7.04 13.39
CA GLU A 58 14.17 -6.29 14.24
C GLU A 58 13.95 -4.78 14.12
N GLY A 59 13.72 -4.27 12.90
CA GLY A 59 13.40 -2.86 12.68
C GLY A 59 12.10 -2.43 13.36
N TRP A 60 11.08 -3.28 13.35
CA TRP A 60 9.80 -3.04 14.02
C TRP A 60 9.90 -3.18 15.54
N ALA A 61 10.75 -4.07 16.05
CA ALA A 61 11.02 -4.20 17.48
C ALA A 61 11.74 -2.97 18.05
N GLN A 62 12.75 -2.44 17.33
CA GLN A 62 13.47 -1.23 17.72
C GLN A 62 12.56 0.01 17.72
N TRP A 63 11.72 0.18 16.70
CA TRP A 63 10.76 1.28 16.64
C TRP A 63 9.75 1.24 17.80
N ARG A 64 9.24 0.06 18.16
CA ARG A 64 8.35 -0.13 19.32
C ARG A 64 9.05 0.20 20.64
N ALA A 65 10.31 -0.20 20.82
CA ALA A 65 11.08 0.12 22.01
C ALA A 65 11.28 1.64 22.17
N GLN A 66 11.56 2.34 21.08
CA GLN A 66 11.70 3.79 21.08
C GLN A 66 10.37 4.51 21.40
N GLN A 67 9.24 4.01 20.87
CA GLN A 67 7.92 4.53 21.21
C GLN A 67 7.58 4.32 22.70
N ALA A 68 7.91 3.16 23.27
CA ALA A 68 7.69 2.89 24.69
C ALA A 68 8.50 3.85 25.59
N LEU A 69 9.71 4.21 25.19
CA LEU A 69 10.53 5.21 25.87
C LEU A 69 9.92 6.61 25.78
N MET A 70 9.45 7.03 24.59
CA MET A 70 8.77 8.32 24.41
C MET A 70 7.46 8.44 25.20
N VAL A 71 6.70 7.34 25.32
CA VAL A 71 5.48 7.30 26.15
C VAL A 71 5.79 7.33 27.65
N SER A 72 6.95 6.81 28.07
CA SER A 72 7.39 6.89 29.47
C SER A 72 7.90 8.27 29.90
N GLU A 73 8.29 9.10 28.92
CA GLU A 73 8.79 10.46 29.14
C GLU A 73 7.68 11.52 29.06
N ALA A 74 6.53 11.18 28.45
CA ALA A 74 5.32 11.97 28.59
C ALA A 74 4.79 11.79 30.02
N GLU A 75 5.00 12.79 30.87
CA GLU A 75 4.34 12.86 32.17
C GLU A 75 2.85 12.55 31.99
N PRO A 76 2.28 11.65 32.82
CA PRO A 76 0.88 11.31 32.69
C PRO A 76 0.06 12.57 32.96
N ALA A 77 -0.54 13.15 31.91
CA ALA A 77 -1.60 14.11 32.07
C ALA A 77 -2.64 13.51 33.04
N PRO A 78 -2.97 14.16 34.17
CA PRO A 78 -3.55 13.51 35.34
C PRO A 78 -5.04 13.19 35.22
N TYR A 79 -5.53 12.84 34.02
CA TYR A 79 -6.93 12.49 33.83
C TYR A 79 -7.19 11.64 32.58
N LEU A 80 -7.06 10.32 32.69
CA LEU A 80 -7.89 9.39 31.92
C LEU A 80 -8.26 8.18 32.79
N PRO A 81 -9.55 7.81 32.89
CA PRO A 81 -9.97 6.60 33.61
C PRO A 81 -9.52 5.34 32.86
N ALA A 82 -9.06 4.34 33.62
CA ALA A 82 -8.48 3.11 33.12
C ALA A 82 -9.38 2.37 32.12
N VAL A 83 -8.83 2.09 30.93
CA VAL A 83 -9.45 1.17 29.96
C VAL A 83 -9.19 -0.27 30.45
N PRO A 84 -10.22 -1.14 30.59
CA PRO A 84 -10.02 -2.49 31.11
C PRO A 84 -9.23 -3.36 30.12
N ALA A 85 -8.32 -4.18 30.66
CA ALA A 85 -7.41 -5.06 29.93
C ALA A 85 -8.14 -6.03 28.97
N PRO A 86 -7.54 -6.38 27.80
CA PRO A 86 -8.13 -7.34 26.89
C PRO A 86 -8.06 -8.76 27.46
N LEU A 87 -9.23 -9.40 27.57
CA LEU A 87 -9.37 -10.81 27.92
C LEU A 87 -8.76 -11.71 26.84
N VAL A 88 -7.53 -12.17 27.05
CA VAL A 88 -6.94 -13.26 26.26
C VAL A 88 -7.65 -14.57 26.62
N LYS A 89 -8.54 -15.05 25.74
CA LYS A 89 -9.13 -16.38 25.86
C LYS A 89 -8.12 -17.42 25.34
N THR A 90 -7.48 -18.13 26.25
CA THR A 90 -6.71 -19.34 25.93
C THR A 90 -7.66 -20.45 25.47
N LYS A 91 -7.44 -20.97 24.26
CA LYS A 91 -8.13 -22.15 23.73
C LYS A 91 -7.43 -23.40 24.26
N PRO A 92 -8.09 -24.33 24.97
CA PRO A 92 -7.42 -25.50 25.50
C PRO A 92 -7.19 -26.54 24.39
N GLU A 93 -5.99 -27.13 24.43
CA GLU A 93 -5.58 -28.30 23.66
C GLU A 93 -6.57 -29.46 23.86
N ARG A 94 -7.05 -30.06 22.75
CA ARG A 94 -7.71 -31.37 22.79
C ARG A 94 -6.72 -32.42 22.30
N LYS A 95 -6.38 -33.34 23.21
CA LYS A 95 -5.60 -34.56 22.98
C LYS A 95 -6.21 -35.44 21.89
N ALA A 96 -5.32 -36.15 21.19
CA ALA A 96 -5.56 -37.03 20.06
C ALA A 96 -6.51 -38.22 20.35
N THR A 97 -7.38 -38.51 19.39
CA THR A 97 -8.08 -39.79 19.23
C THR A 97 -7.98 -40.22 17.75
N GLN A 98 -7.78 -41.53 17.56
CA GLN A 98 -7.37 -42.26 16.35
C GLN A 98 -8.14 -42.01 15.04
N ALA A 99 -7.40 -42.18 13.93
CA ALA A 99 -7.90 -42.27 12.55
C ALA A 99 -8.54 -43.63 12.23
N PRO A 100 -9.39 -43.72 11.18
CA PRO A 100 -9.03 -44.54 10.01
C PRO A 100 -9.53 -43.92 8.66
N PRO A 101 -9.44 -44.62 7.50
CA PRO A 101 -8.43 -44.44 6.46
C PRO A 101 -8.88 -43.58 5.24
N LYS A 102 -7.88 -43.13 4.46
CA LYS A 102 -8.00 -42.26 3.27
C LYS A 102 -8.78 -42.90 2.11
N PRO A 103 -9.66 -42.16 1.40
CA PRO A 103 -10.01 -42.47 0.02
C PRO A 103 -9.02 -41.82 -0.97
N ALA A 104 -8.74 -42.53 -2.07
CA ALA A 104 -7.75 -42.22 -3.11
C ALA A 104 -8.07 -40.94 -3.93
N PRO A 105 -7.06 -40.27 -4.53
CA PRO A 105 -7.28 -39.06 -5.33
C PRO A 105 -7.91 -39.37 -6.70
N PRO A 106 -8.81 -38.51 -7.22
CA PRO A 106 -9.43 -38.71 -8.53
C PRO A 106 -8.44 -38.42 -9.67
N LYS A 107 -8.45 -39.27 -10.70
CA LYS A 107 -7.67 -39.11 -11.93
C LYS A 107 -8.12 -37.85 -12.67
N ARG A 108 -7.24 -36.85 -12.74
CA ARG A 108 -7.40 -35.69 -13.64
C ARG A 108 -7.23 -36.17 -15.08
N GLY A 109 -8.33 -36.29 -15.81
CA GLY A 109 -8.31 -36.52 -17.25
C GLY A 109 -7.64 -35.35 -17.97
N ARG A 110 -6.63 -35.64 -18.79
CA ARG A 110 -6.15 -34.74 -19.84
C ARG A 110 -7.26 -34.63 -20.89
N ALA A 111 -7.87 -33.46 -21.04
CA ALA A 111 -8.56 -33.10 -22.26
C ALA A 111 -7.51 -32.65 -23.29
N LYS A 112 -7.62 -33.22 -24.49
CA LYS A 112 -6.90 -32.80 -25.69
C LYS A 112 -7.47 -31.49 -26.22
#